data_AF-A0A7C3TLI9-F1
#
_entry.id   AF-A0A7C3TLI9-F1
#
_cell.length_a   1.000
_cell.length_b   1.000
_cell.length_c   1.000
_cell.angle_alpha   90.00
_cell.angle_beta   90.00
_cell.angle_gamma   90.00
#
_symmetry.space_group_name_H-M   'P 1'
#
loop_
_entity.id
_entity.type
_entity.pdbx_description
1 polymer ?
#
loop_
_entity_poly.entity_id
_entity_poly.type
_entity_poly.pdbx_seq_one_letter_code
_entity_poly.pdbx_strand_id
1 'polypeptide(L)'
;MPTFKVDPISRIEGHLNIKCNIEKNPELGNEYFVTECKASVTLFRGFEIFLIGRDPRDAIHITQRICGVCPNPHAMASTMALDDAFNAIPPPAAILIRNIVECAYYLYDHLIHFYLLIGPELGVLMGPDRGAPIIPPVLGTEGIKQGIGSHYAECVKVQREANEVVALWGGKFPHIMNYYPGGVLVEPTLDKITNSIVSLLDVWEFVALTHIEDINKLIEANERLKEVTEAVLGARVGLENIGFGNGNFLSFGMLPQPEDYESDWLDTSKRENSIIKAGAWKEGTGRRPLDENKITEDAKYSFYDVPDGLHPFDGQTVPDHNKAGAYSWTKAPRYDDEVYEVGPLARMLNTQGLEWRIPRIHPLTGEDYGDFVYSVKNTKGSVLDRVVARAATAMICANAVFEFLKELIGMVNSGVSNMNSKPVPKEAQGRGLWEAPRGALSHWIKISDYKISHYQAVVPGTWNWSPRDSQDRPGPGEAAIQCGTTWIPTLNVPQIANALYPGWGDIVADALTKLNPKFANLNMEKTEAEEQVNATLPLLIVRSFDPCLACGVHVITPKHKTHTFEVSRGLSSFI
;
A
#
# COMPACT_ATOMS: atom_id res chain seq x y z
N MET A 1 14.01 -30.46 -1.28
CA MET A 1 13.67 -29.18 -1.93
C MET A 1 14.93 -28.34 -2.01
N PRO A 2 15.38 -27.89 -3.20
CA PRO A 2 16.21 -26.72 -3.31
C PRO A 2 15.49 -25.51 -2.70
N THR A 3 16.26 -24.56 -2.21
CA THR A 3 15.74 -23.39 -1.50
C THR A 3 16.55 -22.18 -1.89
N PHE A 4 15.89 -21.06 -2.20
CA PHE A 4 16.56 -19.78 -2.47
C PHE A 4 16.05 -18.68 -1.52
N LYS A 5 16.78 -17.58 -1.44
CA LYS A 5 16.45 -16.42 -0.62
C LYS A 5 16.65 -15.14 -1.42
N VAL A 6 15.74 -14.17 -1.29
CA VAL A 6 15.95 -12.81 -1.79
C VAL A 6 16.05 -11.87 -0.59
N ASP A 7 17.22 -11.25 -0.40
CA ASP A 7 17.49 -10.35 0.74
C ASP A 7 18.62 -9.35 0.41
N PRO A 8 18.36 -8.03 0.38
CA PRO A 8 17.06 -7.37 0.57
C PRO A 8 16.20 -7.42 -0.70
N ILE A 9 14.87 -7.43 -0.53
CA ILE A 9 13.97 -7.09 -1.63
C ILE A 9 14.08 -5.58 -1.92
N SER A 10 14.15 -5.22 -3.20
CA SER A 10 14.30 -3.84 -3.68
C SER A 10 13.06 -3.31 -4.41
N ARG A 11 12.96 -1.97 -4.57
CA ARG A 11 11.76 -1.26 -5.06
C ARG A 11 10.52 -1.55 -4.22
N ILE A 12 10.72 -1.45 -2.91
CA ILE A 12 9.72 -1.53 -1.85
C ILE A 12 10.08 -0.49 -0.78
N GLU A 13 9.19 -0.22 0.17
CA GLU A 13 9.51 0.58 1.35
C GLU A 13 9.81 -0.35 2.53
N GLY A 14 10.90 -0.09 3.27
CA GLY A 14 11.31 -0.87 4.44
C GLY A 14 12.17 -2.09 4.10
N HIS A 15 12.22 -3.07 5.02
CA HIS A 15 13.05 -4.27 4.88
C HIS A 15 12.21 -5.54 4.94
N LEU A 16 12.17 -6.25 3.81
CA LEU A 16 11.55 -7.56 3.63
C LEU A 16 12.55 -8.51 2.98
N ASN A 17 12.55 -9.76 3.43
CA ASN A 17 13.15 -10.87 2.69
C ASN A 17 12.14 -12.02 2.54
N ILE A 18 12.35 -12.84 1.52
CA ILE A 18 11.63 -14.11 1.32
C ILE A 18 12.63 -15.26 1.29
N LYS A 19 12.28 -16.38 1.93
CA LYS A 19 12.93 -17.68 1.75
C LYS A 19 11.91 -18.64 1.16
N CYS A 20 12.21 -19.19 -0.01
CA CYS A 20 11.28 -19.99 -0.80
C CYS A 20 11.85 -21.39 -1.05
N ASN A 21 11.12 -22.42 -0.62
CA ASN A 21 11.34 -23.80 -1.01
C ASN A 21 10.74 -24.01 -2.40
N ILE A 22 11.47 -24.70 -3.28
CA ILE A 22 11.02 -25.01 -4.64
C ILE A 22 11.06 -26.51 -4.91
N GLU A 23 10.12 -26.98 -5.74
CA GLU A 23 10.10 -28.34 -6.27
C GLU A 23 9.76 -28.32 -7.76
N LYS A 24 10.11 -29.39 -8.47
CA LYS A 24 9.70 -29.55 -9.86
C LYS A 24 8.27 -30.07 -9.91
N ASN A 25 7.42 -29.48 -10.75
CA ASN A 25 6.05 -29.95 -10.95
C ASN A 25 5.96 -30.80 -12.23
N PRO A 26 5.79 -32.13 -12.15
CA PRO A 26 5.70 -33.00 -13.32
C PRO A 26 4.50 -32.71 -14.24
N GLU A 27 3.43 -32.10 -13.71
CA GLU A 27 2.24 -31.73 -14.48
C GLU A 27 2.42 -30.41 -15.25
N LEU A 28 3.40 -29.59 -14.85
CA LEU A 28 3.71 -28.28 -15.44
C LEU A 28 5.12 -28.27 -16.05
N GLY A 29 5.38 -29.22 -16.97
CA GLY A 29 6.63 -29.28 -17.73
C GLY A 29 7.87 -29.72 -16.96
N ASN A 30 7.75 -30.15 -15.70
CA ASN A 30 8.87 -30.49 -14.80
C ASN A 30 9.79 -29.28 -14.47
N GLU A 31 9.24 -28.07 -14.58
CA GLU A 31 9.85 -26.81 -14.18
C GLU A 31 9.73 -26.57 -12.66
N TYR A 32 10.52 -25.64 -12.10
CA TYR A 32 10.49 -25.31 -10.67
C TYR A 32 9.31 -24.41 -10.28
N PHE A 33 8.64 -24.71 -9.18
CA PHE A 33 7.56 -23.91 -8.58
C PHE A 33 7.78 -23.73 -7.09
N VAL A 34 7.27 -22.63 -6.51
CA VAL A 34 7.32 -22.40 -5.06
C VAL A 34 6.29 -23.28 -4.34
N THR A 35 6.77 -24.09 -3.39
CA THR A 35 5.93 -24.96 -2.54
C THR A 35 5.70 -24.37 -1.15
N GLU A 36 6.67 -23.62 -0.62
CA GLU A 36 6.55 -22.89 0.66
C GLU A 36 7.33 -21.57 0.56
N CYS A 37 6.73 -20.49 1.04
CA CYS A 37 7.39 -19.20 1.25
C CYS A 37 7.33 -18.80 2.73
N LYS A 38 8.43 -18.27 3.26
CA LYS A 38 8.45 -17.51 4.52
C LYS A 38 8.87 -16.07 4.25
N ALA A 39 8.01 -15.12 4.60
CA ALA A 39 8.22 -13.70 4.39
C ALA A 39 8.59 -13.02 5.72
N SER A 40 9.78 -12.44 5.79
CA SER A 40 10.39 -11.97 7.04
C SER A 40 10.62 -10.46 6.99
N VAL A 41 9.94 -9.71 7.86
CA VAL A 41 10.17 -8.28 8.11
C VAL A 41 11.27 -8.15 9.18
N THR A 42 12.31 -7.36 8.92
CA THR A 42 13.60 -7.44 9.65
C THR A 42 13.95 -6.20 10.50
N LEU A 43 12.97 -5.57 11.15
CA LEU A 43 13.00 -4.16 11.58
C LEU A 43 12.11 -4.01 12.88
N PHE A 44 12.55 -3.53 14.11
CA PHE A 44 11.74 -3.12 15.36
C PHE A 44 11.92 -1.73 16.08
N ARG A 45 11.00 -0.71 16.03
CA ARG A 45 11.22 0.67 16.62
C ARG A 45 10.42 0.91 17.89
N GLY A 46 9.32 0.19 18.05
CA GLY A 46 8.40 0.36 19.17
C GLY A 46 7.76 1.76 19.25
N PHE A 47 7.14 2.27 18.18
CA PHE A 47 6.28 3.49 18.30
C PHE A 47 5.27 3.35 19.43
N GLU A 48 4.60 2.20 19.46
CA GLU A 48 3.67 1.75 20.49
C GLU A 48 4.27 1.84 21.90
N ILE A 49 5.58 1.60 22.04
CA ILE A 49 6.30 1.69 23.31
C ILE A 49 6.62 3.16 23.67
N PHE A 50 7.25 3.92 22.77
CA PHE A 50 7.74 5.28 23.11
C PHE A 50 6.68 6.39 23.01
N LEU A 51 5.48 6.07 22.53
CA LEU A 51 4.27 6.88 22.66
C LEU A 51 3.71 6.85 24.09
N ILE A 52 3.95 5.79 24.88
CA ILE A 52 3.48 5.71 26.26
C ILE A 52 4.07 6.87 27.09
N GLY A 53 3.22 7.54 27.86
CA GLY A 53 3.58 8.70 28.68
C GLY A 53 3.69 10.03 27.94
N ARG A 54 3.47 10.08 26.61
CA ARG A 54 3.42 11.32 25.82
C ARG A 54 2.09 12.04 25.98
N ASP A 55 2.05 13.30 25.54
CA ASP A 55 0.79 14.00 25.30
C ASP A 55 0.06 13.33 24.12
N PRO A 56 -1.23 12.98 24.23
CA PRO A 56 -1.98 12.36 23.15
C PRO A 56 -1.95 13.15 21.83
N ARG A 57 -1.87 14.49 21.89
CA ARG A 57 -1.85 15.35 20.70
C ARG A 57 -0.57 15.20 19.86
N ASP A 58 0.54 14.85 20.49
CA ASP A 58 1.82 14.60 19.78
C ASP A 58 1.74 13.37 18.87
N ALA A 59 0.80 12.44 19.13
CA ALA A 59 0.69 11.18 18.40
C ALA A 59 0.50 11.39 16.89
N ILE A 60 -0.22 12.43 16.47
CA ILE A 60 -0.42 12.76 15.04
C ILE A 60 0.92 13.04 14.35
N HIS A 61 1.81 13.78 15.00
CA HIS A 61 3.11 14.12 14.41
C HIS A 61 4.12 12.98 14.54
N ILE A 62 4.07 12.23 15.64
CA ILE A 62 4.96 11.10 15.90
C ILE A 62 4.64 9.93 14.96
N THR A 63 3.40 9.46 14.89
CA THR A 63 3.03 8.27 14.11
C THR A 63 3.19 8.46 12.61
N GLN A 64 3.13 9.69 12.10
CA GLN A 64 3.56 9.98 10.72
C GLN A 64 4.97 9.54 10.38
N ARG A 65 5.88 9.39 11.35
CA ARG A 65 7.27 8.93 11.11
C ARG A 65 7.38 7.41 11.04
N ILE A 66 6.26 6.69 11.12
CA ILE A 66 6.16 5.26 10.83
C ILE A 66 6.65 5.03 9.38
N CYS A 67 5.82 5.28 8.34
CA CYS A 67 6.22 5.13 6.93
C CYS A 67 6.63 6.49 6.32
N GLY A 68 7.77 6.52 5.61
CA GLY A 68 8.22 7.71 4.88
C GLY A 68 7.45 7.97 3.57
N VAL A 69 6.90 6.90 2.98
CA VAL A 69 6.08 6.95 1.76
C VAL A 69 4.63 7.27 2.08
N CYS A 70 4.01 6.60 3.06
CA CYS A 70 2.62 6.87 3.50
C CYS A 70 2.48 7.46 4.91
N PRO A 71 3.05 8.65 5.18
CA PRO A 71 2.88 9.32 6.46
C PRO A 71 1.46 9.87 6.63
N ASN A 72 0.85 10.36 5.56
CA ASN A 72 -0.45 11.05 5.63
C ASN A 72 -1.59 10.15 6.17
N PRO A 73 -1.76 8.89 5.73
CA PRO A 73 -2.74 7.99 6.35
C PRO A 73 -2.49 7.70 7.84
N HIS A 74 -1.23 7.70 8.31
CA HIS A 74 -0.94 7.61 9.75
C HIS A 74 -1.34 8.89 10.50
N ALA A 75 -1.19 10.06 9.87
CA ALA A 75 -1.76 11.30 10.40
C ALA A 75 -3.29 11.19 10.51
N MET A 76 -3.96 10.70 9.47
CA MET A 76 -5.41 10.50 9.45
C MET A 76 -5.87 9.57 10.55
N ALA A 77 -5.38 8.33 10.57
CA ALA A 77 -5.74 7.32 11.57
C ALA A 77 -5.43 7.80 13.01
N SER A 78 -4.29 8.46 13.24
CA SER A 78 -3.99 9.04 14.56
C SER A 78 -4.90 10.21 14.92
N THR A 79 -5.35 11.01 13.95
CA THR A 79 -6.26 12.13 14.21
C THR A 79 -7.66 11.61 14.50
N MET A 80 -8.13 10.61 13.75
CA MET A 80 -9.37 9.88 14.00
C MET A 80 -9.42 9.26 15.39
N ALA A 81 -8.34 8.60 15.82
CA ALA A 81 -8.25 8.00 17.15
C ALA A 81 -8.33 9.03 18.29
N LEU A 82 -7.85 10.26 18.05
CA LEU A 82 -7.98 11.37 18.99
C LEU A 82 -9.34 12.05 18.89
N ASP A 83 -9.95 12.11 17.70
CA ASP A 83 -11.30 12.62 17.49
C ASP A 83 -12.32 11.73 18.24
N ASP A 84 -12.15 10.40 18.20
CA ASP A 84 -12.93 9.45 19.01
C ASP A 84 -12.67 9.68 20.52
N ALA A 85 -11.40 9.64 20.95
CA ALA A 85 -11.03 9.79 22.36
C ALA A 85 -11.43 11.15 22.98
N PHE A 86 -11.48 12.22 22.18
CA PHE A 86 -11.86 13.56 22.64
C PHE A 86 -13.37 13.82 22.42
N ASN A 87 -14.10 12.88 21.81
CA ASN A 87 -15.47 13.05 21.32
C ASN A 87 -15.61 14.32 20.46
N ALA A 88 -14.70 14.52 19.52
CA ALA A 88 -14.57 15.70 18.69
C ALA A 88 -15.09 15.43 17.27
N ILE A 89 -16.15 16.14 16.90
CA ILE A 89 -16.69 16.12 15.53
C ILE A 89 -16.01 17.29 14.77
N PRO A 90 -15.20 17.03 13.74
CA PRO A 90 -14.62 18.07 12.90
C PRO A 90 -15.70 18.71 11.99
N PRO A 91 -15.61 20.01 11.67
CA PRO A 91 -16.54 20.64 10.74
C PRO A 91 -16.49 20.02 9.33
N PRO A 92 -17.57 20.07 8.54
CA PRO A 92 -17.61 19.64 7.14
C PRO A 92 -16.42 20.09 6.29
N ALA A 93 -16.05 21.38 6.36
CA ALA A 93 -14.91 21.93 5.63
C ALA A 93 -13.57 21.24 5.98
N ALA A 94 -13.41 20.80 7.23
CA ALA A 94 -12.22 20.09 7.67
C ALA A 94 -12.18 18.64 7.15
N ILE A 95 -13.34 17.98 7.07
CA ILE A 95 -13.47 16.64 6.47
C ILE A 95 -13.20 16.71 4.96
N LEU A 96 -13.69 17.73 4.25
CA LEU A 96 -13.37 17.97 2.85
C LEU A 96 -11.87 18.18 2.62
N ILE A 97 -11.22 19.03 3.43
CA ILE A 97 -9.76 19.26 3.34
C ILE A 97 -8.99 17.96 3.59
N ARG A 98 -9.39 17.18 4.61
CA ARG A 98 -8.87 15.84 4.88
C ARG A 98 -9.03 14.92 3.65
N ASN A 99 -10.21 14.84 3.05
CA ASN A 99 -10.49 14.05 1.85
C ASN A 99 -9.68 14.50 0.62
N ILE A 100 -9.49 15.81 0.41
CA ILE A 100 -8.68 16.37 -0.69
C ILE A 100 -7.21 15.96 -0.54
N VAL A 101 -6.65 16.06 0.67
CA VAL A 101 -5.28 15.62 0.98
C VAL A 101 -5.14 14.12 0.72
N GLU A 102 -6.09 13.30 1.17
CA GLU A 102 -6.06 11.85 0.94
C GLU A 102 -6.13 11.50 -0.55
N CYS A 103 -7.06 12.08 -1.34
CA CYS A 103 -7.13 11.83 -2.78
C CYS A 103 -5.86 12.25 -3.52
N ALA A 104 -5.33 13.45 -3.26
CA ALA A 104 -4.07 13.90 -3.86
C ALA A 104 -2.89 12.99 -3.48
N TYR A 105 -2.85 12.54 -2.22
CA TYR A 105 -1.85 11.62 -1.72
C TYR A 105 -1.95 10.21 -2.36
N TYR A 106 -3.16 9.72 -2.63
CA TYR A 106 -3.40 8.48 -3.38
C TYR A 106 -2.93 8.58 -4.84
N LEU A 107 -3.16 9.71 -5.50
CA LEU A 107 -2.70 9.95 -6.87
C LEU A 107 -1.16 9.93 -6.96
N TYR A 108 -0.48 10.57 -6.00
CA TYR A 108 0.97 10.42 -5.83
C TYR A 108 1.38 8.95 -5.69
N ASP A 109 0.87 8.27 -4.67
CA ASP A 109 1.37 6.96 -4.23
C ASP A 109 1.10 5.86 -5.28
N HIS A 110 -0.10 5.82 -5.86
CA HIS A 110 -0.47 4.81 -6.86
C HIS A 110 0.28 4.98 -8.19
N LEU A 111 0.54 6.21 -8.62
CA LEU A 111 1.32 6.48 -9.83
C LEU A 111 2.79 6.07 -9.63
N ILE A 112 3.43 6.46 -8.52
CA ILE A 112 4.82 6.04 -8.27
C ILE A 112 4.93 4.52 -8.07
N HIS A 113 3.92 3.87 -7.49
CA HIS A 113 3.92 2.41 -7.39
C HIS A 113 3.90 1.78 -8.78
N PHE A 114 2.97 2.18 -9.64
CA PHE A 114 2.85 1.59 -10.97
C PHE A 114 4.10 1.84 -11.82
N TYR A 115 4.57 3.09 -11.96
CA TYR A 115 5.67 3.40 -12.87
C TYR A 115 7.06 3.13 -12.28
N LEU A 116 7.32 3.53 -11.03
CA LEU A 116 8.68 3.48 -10.46
C LEU A 116 8.97 2.17 -9.70
N LEU A 117 7.94 1.50 -9.15
CA LEU A 117 8.13 0.30 -8.32
C LEU A 117 7.88 -1.01 -9.07
N ILE A 118 6.68 -1.26 -9.60
CA ILE A 118 6.35 -2.54 -10.28
C ILE A 118 6.50 -2.47 -11.81
N GLY A 119 6.34 -1.28 -12.40
CA GLY A 119 6.36 -1.01 -13.84
C GLY A 119 7.56 -1.56 -14.61
N PRO A 120 8.79 -1.56 -14.07
CA PRO A 120 9.94 -2.13 -14.78
C PRO A 120 9.79 -3.61 -15.13
N GLU A 121 9.20 -4.44 -14.26
CA GLU A 121 8.87 -5.84 -14.62
C GLU A 121 7.71 -5.91 -15.62
N LEU A 122 6.64 -5.14 -15.39
CA LEU A 122 5.46 -5.13 -16.26
C LEU A 122 5.80 -4.70 -17.68
N GLY A 123 6.66 -3.69 -17.85
CA GLY A 123 7.14 -3.21 -19.15
C GLY A 123 7.99 -4.23 -19.90
N VAL A 124 8.76 -5.07 -19.20
CA VAL A 124 9.43 -6.21 -19.82
C VAL A 124 8.40 -7.24 -20.32
N LEU A 125 7.38 -7.54 -19.52
CA LEU A 125 6.29 -8.48 -19.87
C LEU A 125 5.36 -7.95 -20.96
N MET A 126 5.23 -6.63 -21.11
CA MET A 126 4.40 -5.97 -22.12
C MET A 126 5.07 -5.87 -23.50
N GLY A 127 6.38 -6.12 -23.59
CA GLY A 127 7.13 -6.08 -24.85
C GLY A 127 7.46 -4.67 -25.35
N PRO A 128 8.16 -4.56 -26.49
CA PRO A 128 8.66 -3.28 -27.00
C PRO A 128 7.55 -2.28 -27.33
N ASP A 129 6.47 -2.73 -27.99
CA ASP A 129 5.43 -1.84 -28.53
C ASP A 129 4.52 -1.23 -27.46
N ARG A 130 4.37 -1.90 -26.31
CA ARG A 130 3.45 -1.52 -25.22
C ARG A 130 4.17 -1.16 -23.92
N GLY A 131 5.27 -1.84 -23.60
CA GLY A 131 5.99 -1.73 -22.33
C GLY A 131 7.16 -0.76 -22.33
N ALA A 132 7.67 -0.35 -23.50
CA ALA A 132 8.75 0.63 -23.60
C ALA A 132 8.50 1.95 -22.84
N PRO A 133 7.28 2.54 -22.82
CA PRO A 133 7.02 3.77 -22.07
C PRO A 133 7.18 3.66 -20.55
N ILE A 134 7.02 2.47 -19.97
CA ILE A 134 6.91 2.25 -18.52
C ILE A 134 8.17 1.64 -17.89
N ILE A 135 9.14 1.19 -18.69
CA ILE A 135 10.47 0.83 -18.17
C ILE A 135 11.27 2.09 -17.81
N PRO A 136 12.30 2.01 -16.95
CA PRO A 136 13.15 3.16 -16.63
C PRO A 136 13.80 3.75 -17.89
N PRO A 137 14.12 5.07 -17.93
CA PRO A 137 14.73 5.74 -19.09
C PRO A 137 16.23 5.40 -19.23
N VAL A 138 16.52 4.12 -19.47
CA VAL A 138 17.85 3.49 -19.55
C VAL A 138 18.75 4.03 -20.67
N LEU A 139 18.15 4.60 -21.72
CA LEU A 139 18.85 5.28 -22.83
C LEU A 139 18.79 6.82 -22.70
N GLY A 140 18.44 7.34 -21.52
CA GLY A 140 18.35 8.77 -21.23
C GLY A 140 17.39 9.51 -22.17
N THR A 141 17.71 10.79 -22.44
CA THR A 141 16.87 11.68 -23.26
C THR A 141 16.67 11.21 -24.70
N GLU A 142 17.60 10.40 -25.24
CA GLU A 142 17.44 9.81 -26.57
C GLU A 142 16.39 8.70 -26.56
N GLY A 143 16.43 7.81 -25.55
CA GLY A 143 15.39 6.81 -25.32
C GLY A 143 14.01 7.42 -25.14
N ILE A 144 13.89 8.46 -24.31
CA ILE A 144 12.61 9.13 -24.04
C ILE A 144 11.99 9.68 -25.34
N LYS A 145 12.80 10.24 -26.25
CA LYS A 145 12.34 10.70 -27.57
C LYS A 145 11.86 9.58 -28.50
N GLN A 146 12.28 8.34 -28.23
CA GLN A 146 11.85 7.12 -28.92
C GLN A 146 10.71 6.40 -28.17
N GLY A 147 10.15 7.00 -27.11
CA GLY A 147 9.11 6.40 -26.28
C GLY A 147 9.62 5.42 -25.22
N ILE A 148 10.93 5.30 -25.02
CA ILE A 148 11.52 4.42 -24.00
C ILE A 148 11.64 5.18 -22.68
N GLY A 149 10.81 4.79 -21.70
CA GLY A 149 10.69 5.42 -20.39
C GLY A 149 10.03 6.78 -20.40
N SER A 150 9.22 7.10 -21.42
CA SER A 150 8.47 8.35 -21.52
C SER A 150 7.46 8.51 -20.38
N HIS A 151 6.53 7.57 -20.22
CA HIS A 151 5.51 7.62 -19.17
C HIS A 151 6.13 7.44 -17.76
N TYR A 152 7.21 6.66 -17.64
CA TYR A 152 8.03 6.61 -16.42
C TYR A 152 8.54 8.01 -16.03
N ALA A 153 9.15 8.73 -16.97
CA ALA A 153 9.71 10.06 -16.72
C ALA A 153 8.61 11.12 -16.49
N GLU A 154 7.50 11.01 -17.20
CA GLU A 154 6.31 11.86 -17.02
C GLU A 154 5.68 11.66 -15.64
N CYS A 155 5.54 10.42 -15.18
CA CYS A 155 5.09 10.11 -13.83
C CYS A 155 5.93 10.84 -12.75
N VAL A 156 7.23 11.01 -12.95
CA VAL A 156 8.10 11.75 -12.00
C VAL A 156 7.73 13.24 -11.91
N LYS A 157 7.23 13.86 -12.99
CA LYS A 157 6.60 15.20 -12.97
C LYS A 157 5.23 15.14 -12.28
N VAL A 158 4.32 14.31 -12.79
CA VAL A 158 2.91 14.29 -12.37
C VAL A 158 2.74 13.97 -10.87
N GLN A 159 3.52 13.03 -10.34
CA GLN A 159 3.49 12.72 -8.91
C GLN A 159 3.91 13.91 -8.01
N ARG A 160 4.71 14.84 -8.53
CA ARG A 160 5.12 16.05 -7.81
C ARG A 160 3.96 17.03 -7.72
N GLU A 161 3.19 17.20 -8.80
CA GLU A 161 2.01 18.08 -8.84
C GLU A 161 0.93 17.62 -7.85
N ALA A 162 0.69 16.30 -7.77
CA ALA A 162 -0.16 15.72 -6.72
C ALA A 162 0.38 16.02 -5.31
N ASN A 163 1.70 15.86 -5.08
CA ASN A 163 2.34 16.19 -3.80
C ASN A 163 2.34 17.69 -3.45
N GLU A 164 2.31 18.59 -4.44
CA GLU A 164 2.19 20.02 -4.20
C GLU A 164 0.82 20.37 -3.61
N VAL A 165 -0.24 19.68 -4.01
CA VAL A 165 -1.57 19.80 -3.37
C VAL A 165 -1.57 19.18 -1.96
N VAL A 166 -0.92 18.04 -1.76
CA VAL A 166 -0.71 17.47 -0.40
C VAL A 166 0.05 18.46 0.50
N ALA A 167 1.06 19.16 -0.03
CA ALA A 167 1.79 20.18 0.71
C ALA A 167 0.98 21.46 0.94
N LEU A 168 0.15 21.88 -0.01
CA LEU A 168 -0.69 23.09 0.07
C LEU A 168 -1.71 23.01 1.22
N TRP A 169 -2.34 21.85 1.39
CA TRP A 169 -3.34 21.61 2.43
C TRP A 169 -2.72 20.98 3.70
N GLY A 170 -1.74 20.09 3.56
CA GLY A 170 -1.03 19.47 4.68
C GLY A 170 0.08 20.33 5.31
N GLY A 171 0.45 21.44 4.68
CA GLY A 171 1.51 22.37 5.11
C GLY A 171 2.91 22.00 4.60
N LYS A 172 3.16 20.70 4.39
CA LYS A 172 4.34 20.17 3.67
C LYS A 172 4.14 18.70 3.32
N PHE A 173 4.97 18.18 2.42
CA PHE A 173 5.18 16.74 2.22
C PHE A 173 6.69 16.43 2.09
N PRO A 174 7.21 15.32 2.64
CA PRO A 174 6.55 14.37 3.54
C PRO A 174 6.27 14.90 4.95
N HIS A 175 5.35 14.20 5.62
CA HIS A 175 4.85 14.42 6.99
C HIS A 175 4.12 15.76 7.21
N ILE A 176 2.82 15.78 6.91
CA ILE A 176 1.93 16.93 7.11
C ILE A 176 1.89 17.45 8.56
N MET A 177 1.56 18.73 8.71
CA MET A 177 1.50 19.42 10.02
C MET A 177 0.10 19.95 10.37
N ASN A 178 -0.83 19.97 9.41
CA ASN A 178 -2.10 20.68 9.55
C ASN A 178 -3.27 19.85 10.10
N TYR A 179 -3.11 18.56 10.39
CA TYR A 179 -4.14 17.77 11.06
C TYR A 179 -4.07 17.96 12.57
N TYR A 180 -5.23 18.11 13.20
CA TYR A 180 -5.37 18.30 14.64
C TYR A 180 -6.71 17.73 15.12
N PRO A 181 -6.87 17.33 16.41
CA PRO A 181 -8.15 16.83 16.88
C PRO A 181 -9.26 17.88 16.76
N GLY A 182 -10.40 17.49 16.19
CA GLY A 182 -11.55 18.34 15.89
C GLY A 182 -11.42 19.17 14.62
N GLY A 183 -10.45 18.91 13.72
CA GLY A 183 -10.44 19.50 12.38
C GLY A 183 -9.08 19.57 11.69
N VAL A 184 -8.79 20.73 11.09
CA VAL A 184 -7.51 21.06 10.46
C VAL A 184 -7.08 22.49 10.82
N LEU A 185 -5.80 22.80 10.64
CA LEU A 185 -5.21 24.11 10.92
C LEU A 185 -5.11 25.02 9.68
N VAL A 186 -5.38 24.50 8.49
CA VAL A 186 -5.35 25.26 7.23
C VAL A 186 -6.71 25.84 6.91
N GLU A 187 -6.77 27.15 6.65
CA GLU A 187 -7.99 27.80 6.18
C GLU A 187 -8.12 27.64 4.64
N PRO A 188 -9.29 27.28 4.11
CA PRO A 188 -9.56 27.31 2.68
C PRO A 188 -9.52 28.75 2.17
N THR A 189 -8.94 28.94 1.00
CA THR A 189 -9.06 30.20 0.24
C THR A 189 -9.31 29.86 -1.22
N LEU A 190 -9.99 30.76 -1.95
CA LEU A 190 -10.25 30.57 -3.38
C LEU A 190 -8.95 30.36 -4.17
N ASP A 191 -7.86 31.01 -3.77
CA ASP A 191 -6.52 30.79 -4.31
C ASP A 191 -6.02 29.34 -4.11
N LYS A 192 -6.06 28.79 -2.89
CA LYS A 192 -5.64 27.39 -2.64
C LYS A 192 -6.49 26.41 -3.44
N ILE A 193 -7.80 26.63 -3.51
CA ILE A 193 -8.73 25.79 -4.26
C ILE A 193 -8.40 25.85 -5.76
N THR A 194 -8.20 27.05 -6.31
CA THR A 194 -7.88 27.26 -7.73
C THR A 194 -6.53 26.62 -8.09
N ASN A 195 -5.50 26.83 -7.28
CA ASN A 195 -4.19 26.20 -7.47
C ASN A 195 -4.27 24.66 -7.38
N SER A 196 -5.10 24.12 -6.48
CA SER A 196 -5.36 22.67 -6.40
C SER A 196 -6.03 22.13 -7.66
N ILE A 197 -7.04 22.83 -8.19
CA ILE A 197 -7.72 22.46 -9.43
C ILE A 197 -6.71 22.43 -10.58
N VAL A 198 -5.91 23.49 -10.74
CA VAL A 198 -4.91 23.57 -11.83
C VAL A 198 -3.88 22.44 -11.72
N SER A 199 -3.27 22.23 -10.55
CA SER A 199 -2.27 21.16 -10.36
C SER A 199 -2.84 19.75 -10.55
N LEU A 200 -4.11 19.51 -10.23
CA LEU A 200 -4.73 18.18 -10.36
C LEU A 200 -5.28 17.89 -11.75
N LEU A 201 -5.38 18.87 -12.66
CA LEU A 201 -5.81 18.62 -14.05
C LEU A 201 -4.76 17.81 -14.81
N ASP A 202 -3.50 18.24 -14.81
CA ASP A 202 -2.37 17.48 -15.36
C ASP A 202 -2.34 16.03 -14.80
N VAL A 203 -2.63 15.88 -13.49
CA VAL A 203 -2.69 14.58 -12.81
C VAL A 203 -3.90 13.75 -13.27
N TRP A 204 -5.06 14.37 -13.43
CA TRP A 204 -6.27 13.71 -13.90
C TRP A 204 -6.12 13.26 -15.36
N GLU A 205 -5.59 14.10 -16.24
CA GLU A 205 -5.33 13.75 -17.65
C GLU A 205 -4.36 12.57 -17.74
N PHE A 206 -3.24 12.62 -17.01
CA PHE A 206 -2.28 11.51 -16.98
C PHE A 206 -2.90 10.22 -16.44
N VAL A 207 -3.74 10.29 -15.39
CA VAL A 207 -4.43 9.09 -14.87
C VAL A 207 -5.43 8.55 -15.91
N ALA A 208 -6.35 9.37 -16.38
CA ALA A 208 -7.47 8.96 -17.22
C ALA A 208 -7.06 8.53 -18.63
N LEU A 209 -6.08 9.22 -19.23
CA LEU A 209 -5.72 9.09 -20.64
C LEU A 209 -4.45 8.24 -20.85
N THR A 210 -3.46 8.35 -19.96
CA THR A 210 -2.18 7.62 -20.07
C THR A 210 -2.16 6.36 -19.21
N HIS A 211 -2.41 6.49 -17.90
CA HIS A 211 -2.27 5.38 -16.95
C HIS A 211 -3.31 4.28 -17.15
N ILE A 212 -4.59 4.63 -17.31
CA ILE A 212 -5.63 3.64 -17.66
C ILE A 212 -5.29 2.92 -18.99
N GLU A 213 -4.70 3.61 -19.95
CA GLU A 213 -4.36 3.02 -21.24
C GLU A 213 -3.14 2.09 -21.17
N ASP A 214 -2.14 2.41 -20.34
CA ASP A 214 -1.04 1.48 -20.01
C ASP A 214 -1.55 0.22 -19.30
N ILE A 215 -2.61 0.34 -18.49
CA ILE A 215 -3.28 -0.80 -17.84
C ILE A 215 -4.07 -1.65 -18.84
N ASN A 216 -4.77 -1.04 -19.80
CA ASN A 216 -5.41 -1.78 -20.89
C ASN A 216 -4.38 -2.59 -21.69
N LYS A 217 -3.27 -1.95 -22.06
CA LYS A 217 -2.13 -2.61 -22.75
C LYS A 217 -1.51 -3.74 -21.94
N LEU A 218 -1.48 -3.64 -20.60
CA LEU A 218 -1.04 -4.73 -19.72
C LEU A 218 -2.00 -5.92 -19.79
N ILE A 219 -3.31 -5.67 -19.77
CA ILE A 219 -4.35 -6.70 -19.88
C ILE A 219 -4.25 -7.40 -21.25
N GLU A 220 -4.00 -6.67 -22.34
CA GLU A 220 -3.75 -7.26 -23.66
C GLU A 220 -2.48 -8.10 -23.70
N ALA A 221 -1.35 -7.57 -23.21
CA ALA A 221 -0.06 -8.27 -23.24
C ALA A 221 -0.06 -9.55 -22.38
N ASN A 222 -0.93 -9.61 -21.36
CA ASN A 222 -1.10 -10.80 -20.54
C ASN A 222 -1.62 -12.03 -21.33
N GLU A 223 -2.33 -11.84 -22.45
CA GLU A 223 -2.66 -12.97 -23.35
C GLU A 223 -1.40 -13.59 -23.97
N ARG A 224 -0.42 -12.76 -24.35
CA ARG A 224 0.85 -13.23 -24.91
C ARG A 224 1.67 -14.01 -23.88
N LEU A 225 1.64 -13.61 -22.61
CA LEU A 225 2.26 -14.38 -21.53
C LEU A 225 1.63 -15.77 -21.40
N LYS A 226 0.30 -15.89 -21.54
CA LYS A 226 -0.41 -17.18 -21.51
C LYS A 226 -0.08 -18.10 -22.68
N GLU A 227 0.10 -17.55 -23.89
CA GLU A 227 0.56 -18.34 -25.05
C GLU A 227 1.95 -18.95 -24.83
N VAL A 228 2.88 -18.16 -24.29
CA VAL A 228 4.26 -18.58 -24.09
C VAL A 228 4.39 -19.56 -22.92
N THR A 229 3.63 -19.37 -21.84
CA THR A 229 3.58 -20.35 -20.75
C THR A 229 2.88 -21.64 -21.14
N GLU A 230 1.90 -21.62 -22.06
CA GLU A 230 1.33 -22.86 -22.61
C GLU A 230 2.38 -23.67 -23.37
N ALA A 231 3.20 -23.01 -24.20
CA ALA A 231 4.27 -23.66 -24.94
C ALA A 231 5.43 -24.17 -24.07
N VAL A 232 5.72 -23.53 -22.93
CA VAL A 232 6.87 -23.86 -22.05
C VAL A 232 6.48 -24.76 -20.87
N LEU A 233 5.36 -24.47 -20.21
CA LEU A 233 4.89 -25.17 -19.00
C LEU A 233 3.82 -26.22 -19.29
N GLY A 234 3.25 -26.26 -20.51
CA GLY A 234 2.06 -27.07 -20.81
C GLY A 234 0.76 -26.51 -20.21
N ALA A 235 0.77 -25.28 -19.68
CA ALA A 235 -0.38 -24.64 -19.06
C ALA A 235 -0.43 -23.13 -19.35
N ARG A 236 -1.61 -22.60 -19.67
CA ARG A 236 -1.86 -21.17 -19.91
C ARG A 236 -1.82 -20.38 -18.59
N VAL A 237 -0.63 -19.94 -18.18
CA VAL A 237 -0.38 -19.21 -16.92
C VAL A 237 -0.08 -17.74 -17.22
N GLY A 238 -1.01 -16.85 -16.89
CA GLY A 238 -0.82 -15.40 -16.94
C GLY A 238 -0.73 -14.76 -15.56
N LEU A 239 -0.74 -13.42 -15.54
CA LEU A 239 -0.75 -12.61 -14.32
C LEU A 239 -2.03 -12.78 -13.49
N GLU A 240 -3.12 -13.29 -14.09
CA GLU A 240 -4.34 -13.70 -13.37
C GLU A 240 -4.19 -15.07 -12.67
N ASN A 241 -3.21 -15.87 -13.10
CA ASN A 241 -3.00 -17.22 -12.59
C ASN A 241 -1.91 -17.30 -11.52
N ILE A 242 -1.29 -16.19 -11.11
CA ILE A 242 -0.23 -16.15 -10.09
C ILE A 242 -0.53 -15.15 -8.97
N GLY A 243 0.08 -15.36 -7.81
CA GLY A 243 0.00 -14.42 -6.69
C GLY A 243 -1.34 -14.41 -5.98
N PHE A 244 -2.15 -15.46 -6.06
CA PHE A 244 -3.50 -15.48 -5.45
C PHE A 244 -3.51 -16.05 -4.03
N GLY A 245 -4.30 -15.41 -3.16
CA GLY A 245 -4.40 -15.75 -1.74
C GLY A 245 -5.57 -16.68 -1.43
N ASN A 246 -6.25 -16.41 -0.31
CA ASN A 246 -7.38 -17.20 0.18
C ASN A 246 -8.77 -16.65 -0.20
N GLY A 247 -8.86 -15.50 -0.87
CA GLY A 247 -10.13 -14.89 -1.29
C GLY A 247 -10.89 -14.10 -0.23
N ASN A 248 -10.26 -13.81 0.92
CA ASN A 248 -10.81 -12.94 1.97
C ASN A 248 -10.20 -11.53 1.86
N PHE A 249 -11.03 -10.49 1.76
CA PHE A 249 -10.55 -9.11 1.58
C PHE A 249 -11.24 -8.08 2.48
N LEU A 250 -10.45 -7.28 3.21
CA LEU A 250 -10.92 -6.35 4.24
C LEU A 250 -10.70 -4.90 3.81
N SER A 251 -11.73 -4.07 3.97
CA SER A 251 -11.72 -2.64 3.72
C SER A 251 -12.34 -1.90 4.91
N PHE A 252 -11.68 -0.87 5.41
CA PHE A 252 -12.23 0.03 6.45
C PHE A 252 -13.05 1.20 5.88
N GLY A 253 -13.06 1.34 4.56
CA GLY A 253 -13.74 2.43 3.85
C GLY A 253 -13.06 3.79 4.05
N MET A 254 -13.27 4.67 3.08
CA MET A 254 -12.80 6.07 3.13
C MET A 254 -13.69 6.95 2.26
N LEU A 255 -13.51 8.26 2.37
CA LEU A 255 -14.27 9.29 1.65
C LEU A 255 -15.79 9.20 1.95
N PRO A 256 -16.21 9.50 3.20
CA PRO A 256 -17.62 9.50 3.60
C PRO A 256 -18.46 10.48 2.79
N GLN A 257 -19.77 10.23 2.74
CA GLN A 257 -20.73 11.13 2.07
C GLN A 257 -20.95 12.41 2.91
N PRO A 258 -21.31 13.55 2.29
CA PRO A 258 -21.51 14.81 3.02
C PRO A 258 -22.55 14.73 4.16
N GLU A 259 -23.61 13.93 4.01
CA GLU A 259 -24.61 13.69 5.05
C GLU A 259 -24.07 13.00 6.32
N ASP A 260 -22.95 12.28 6.22
CA ASP A 260 -22.33 11.58 7.35
C ASP A 260 -21.34 12.47 8.14
N TYR A 261 -20.98 13.65 7.61
CA TYR A 261 -19.96 14.53 8.17
C TYR A 261 -20.27 15.01 9.60
N GLU A 262 -21.53 15.35 9.88
CA GLU A 262 -21.93 15.94 11.17
C GLU A 262 -22.54 14.93 12.16
N SER A 263 -22.90 13.73 11.71
CA SER A 263 -23.75 12.81 12.49
C SER A 263 -22.95 11.82 13.34
N ASP A 264 -21.97 11.14 12.75
CA ASP A 264 -20.88 10.40 13.41
C ASP A 264 -19.90 9.98 12.31
N TRP A 265 -18.90 10.80 12.04
CA TRP A 265 -17.94 10.57 10.95
C TRP A 265 -16.94 9.41 11.25
N LEU A 266 -16.91 8.95 12.50
CA LEU A 266 -16.06 7.84 12.96
C LEU A 266 -16.77 6.49 12.83
N ASP A 267 -18.10 6.47 12.84
CA ASP A 267 -18.93 5.27 12.64
C ASP A 267 -18.62 4.58 11.30
N THR A 268 -17.93 3.44 11.40
CA THR A 268 -17.54 2.63 10.24
C THR A 268 -18.73 1.95 9.55
N SER A 269 -19.89 1.84 10.21
CA SER A 269 -21.10 1.28 9.57
C SER A 269 -21.69 2.24 8.52
N LYS A 270 -21.54 3.55 8.70
CA LYS A 270 -21.94 4.55 7.68
C LYS A 270 -21.06 4.50 6.44
N ARG A 271 -19.80 4.10 6.60
CA ARG A 271 -18.86 3.83 5.49
C ARG A 271 -19.24 2.60 4.66
N GLU A 272 -20.38 1.97 4.91
CA GLU A 272 -21.00 1.11 3.90
C GLU A 272 -21.50 1.88 2.67
N ASN A 273 -21.73 3.19 2.79
CA ASN A 273 -22.24 4.08 1.74
C ASN A 273 -21.21 5.08 1.20
N SER A 274 -19.99 5.13 1.77
CA SER A 274 -18.90 6.01 1.31
C SER A 274 -18.42 5.66 -0.10
N ILE A 275 -17.69 6.58 -0.76
CA ILE A 275 -17.22 6.40 -2.13
C ILE A 275 -16.36 5.13 -2.26
N ILE A 276 -15.52 4.87 -1.26
CA ILE A 276 -14.84 3.58 -1.05
C ILE A 276 -15.48 2.93 0.17
N LYS A 277 -16.07 1.75 0.00
CA LYS A 277 -16.93 1.12 1.02
C LYS A 277 -16.14 0.27 2.00
N ALA A 278 -16.54 0.34 3.27
CA ALA A 278 -16.12 -0.58 4.32
C ALA A 278 -16.78 -1.96 4.13
N GLY A 279 -16.08 -3.03 4.53
CA GLY A 279 -16.62 -4.38 4.52
C GLY A 279 -15.58 -5.49 4.55
N ALA A 280 -16.06 -6.69 4.79
CA ALA A 280 -15.30 -7.94 4.76
C ALA A 280 -15.82 -8.84 3.63
N TRP A 281 -15.17 -8.78 2.47
CA TRP A 281 -15.45 -9.66 1.33
C TRP A 281 -14.91 -11.06 1.59
N LYS A 282 -15.63 -12.08 1.12
CA LYS A 282 -15.15 -13.46 1.06
C LYS A 282 -15.62 -14.13 -0.23
N GLU A 283 -14.72 -14.86 -0.87
CA GLU A 283 -15.00 -15.67 -2.05
C GLU A 283 -16.26 -16.55 -1.85
N GLY A 284 -17.12 -16.60 -2.88
CA GLY A 284 -18.38 -17.36 -2.84
C GLY A 284 -19.52 -16.71 -2.05
N THR A 285 -19.25 -15.86 -1.06
CA THR A 285 -20.29 -15.18 -0.26
C THR A 285 -20.43 -13.68 -0.52
N GLY A 286 -19.43 -13.04 -1.12
CA GLY A 286 -19.40 -11.60 -1.38
C GLY A 286 -19.09 -10.76 -0.13
N ARG A 287 -19.46 -9.48 -0.19
CA ARG A 287 -19.27 -8.47 0.89
C ARG A 287 -20.19 -8.73 2.07
N ARG A 288 -19.63 -8.62 3.28
CA ARG A 288 -20.34 -8.56 4.56
C ARG A 288 -20.00 -7.24 5.29
N PRO A 289 -20.84 -6.76 6.22
CA PRO A 289 -20.53 -5.64 7.10
C PRO A 289 -19.19 -5.79 7.82
N LEU A 290 -18.55 -4.66 8.10
CA LEU A 290 -17.35 -4.60 8.93
C LEU A 290 -17.73 -4.60 10.42
N ASP A 291 -17.10 -5.48 11.20
CA ASP A 291 -17.16 -5.50 12.66
C ASP A 291 -15.72 -5.45 13.20
N GLU A 292 -15.29 -4.25 13.58
CA GLU A 292 -13.94 -3.95 14.06
C GLU A 292 -13.54 -4.70 15.35
N ASN A 293 -14.50 -5.23 16.10
CA ASN A 293 -14.25 -6.03 17.30
C ASN A 293 -13.63 -7.40 16.96
N LYS A 294 -13.72 -7.82 15.70
CA LYS A 294 -13.17 -9.08 15.18
C LYS A 294 -11.70 -8.99 14.78
N ILE A 295 -11.08 -7.81 14.87
CA ILE A 295 -9.66 -7.62 14.57
C ILE A 295 -8.84 -8.15 15.74
N THR A 296 -7.92 -9.07 15.47
CA THR A 296 -6.96 -9.59 16.46
C THR A 296 -5.55 -9.61 15.89
N GLU A 297 -4.53 -9.69 16.74
CA GLU A 297 -3.13 -9.88 16.34
C GLU A 297 -2.52 -11.13 16.99
N ASP A 298 -2.03 -12.06 16.19
CA ASP A 298 -1.22 -13.20 16.64
C ASP A 298 0.28 -12.85 16.64
N ALA A 299 1.03 -13.49 17.53
CA ALA A 299 2.45 -13.26 17.76
C ALA A 299 3.31 -14.54 17.76
N LYS A 300 2.76 -15.75 17.65
CA LYS A 300 3.49 -17.05 17.65
C LYS A 300 4.81 -17.01 16.87
N TYR A 301 4.77 -16.58 15.60
CA TYR A 301 5.92 -16.49 14.69
C TYR A 301 6.59 -15.12 14.62
N SER A 302 6.16 -14.19 15.48
CA SER A 302 6.65 -12.82 15.56
C SER A 302 7.62 -12.67 16.73
N PHE A 303 8.61 -11.78 16.63
CA PHE A 303 9.60 -11.51 17.69
C PHE A 303 9.02 -10.73 18.89
N TYR A 304 7.94 -11.24 19.50
CA TYR A 304 7.26 -10.67 20.66
C TYR A 304 6.88 -11.73 21.70
N ASP A 305 7.15 -11.46 22.97
CA ASP A 305 6.70 -12.29 24.11
C ASP A 305 5.35 -11.79 24.64
N VAL A 306 4.29 -12.09 23.87
CA VAL A 306 2.90 -11.68 24.16
C VAL A 306 1.92 -12.79 23.77
N PRO A 307 0.70 -12.84 24.37
CA PRO A 307 -0.36 -13.74 23.95
C PRO A 307 -0.79 -13.53 22.49
N ASP A 308 -1.23 -14.61 21.85
CA ASP A 308 -1.92 -14.58 20.55
C ASP A 308 -3.39 -14.10 20.69
N GLY A 309 -4.02 -13.70 19.58
CA GLY A 309 -5.45 -13.40 19.53
C GLY A 309 -5.91 -12.11 20.22
N LEU A 310 -5.00 -11.19 20.56
CA LEU A 310 -5.36 -9.95 21.26
C LEU A 310 -6.02 -8.93 20.31
N HIS A 311 -7.15 -8.35 20.73
CA HIS A 311 -7.73 -7.17 20.06
C HIS A 311 -6.81 -5.95 20.26
N PRO A 312 -6.63 -5.05 19.28
CA PRO A 312 -5.69 -3.93 19.38
C PRO A 312 -5.87 -3.00 20.59
N PHE A 313 -7.07 -2.84 21.17
CA PHE A 313 -7.23 -2.10 22.42
C PHE A 313 -6.49 -2.74 23.60
N ASP A 314 -6.34 -4.06 23.60
CA ASP A 314 -5.66 -4.86 24.64
C ASP A 314 -4.35 -5.49 24.13
N GLY A 315 -3.90 -5.07 22.94
CA GLY A 315 -2.67 -5.48 22.31
C GLY A 315 -1.44 -5.15 23.16
N GLN A 316 -0.39 -5.95 23.01
CA GLN A 316 0.85 -5.80 23.76
C GLN A 316 2.04 -5.86 22.81
N THR A 317 3.08 -5.07 23.09
CA THR A 317 4.30 -5.00 22.27
C THR A 317 5.53 -5.11 23.15
N VAL A 318 5.85 -6.36 23.50
CA VAL A 318 7.02 -6.75 24.31
C VAL A 318 8.02 -7.46 23.40
N PRO A 319 9.05 -6.77 22.86
CA PRO A 319 9.93 -7.34 21.84
C PRO A 319 10.90 -8.40 22.41
N ASP A 320 10.93 -9.58 21.77
CA ASP A 320 11.94 -10.61 22.00
C ASP A 320 12.47 -11.15 20.67
N HIS A 321 13.68 -10.71 20.30
CA HIS A 321 14.38 -11.19 19.11
C HIS A 321 14.78 -12.68 19.22
N ASN A 322 14.97 -13.20 20.43
CA ASN A 322 15.45 -14.57 20.64
C ASN A 322 14.31 -15.60 20.73
N LYS A 323 13.05 -15.17 20.57
CA LYS A 323 11.88 -16.04 20.65
C LYS A 323 12.01 -17.23 19.70
N ALA A 324 12.01 -18.43 20.27
CA ALA A 324 12.19 -19.66 19.52
C ALA A 324 11.09 -19.84 18.46
N GLY A 325 11.48 -20.14 17.22
CA GLY A 325 10.56 -20.35 16.10
C GLY A 325 10.07 -19.08 15.39
N ALA A 326 10.23 -17.89 15.99
CA ALA A 326 9.89 -16.63 15.34
C ALA A 326 10.83 -16.31 14.16
N TYR A 327 10.30 -15.65 13.14
CA TYR A 327 11.07 -15.28 11.94
C TYR A 327 10.79 -13.86 11.41
N SER A 328 9.76 -13.18 11.92
CA SER A 328 9.37 -11.85 11.44
C SER A 328 9.14 -10.87 12.60
N TRP A 329 9.36 -9.58 12.35
CA TRP A 329 9.09 -8.53 13.33
C TRP A 329 7.65 -8.00 13.28
N THR A 330 6.93 -8.19 12.17
CA THR A 330 5.50 -7.92 12.13
C THR A 330 4.72 -8.96 12.94
N LYS A 331 3.65 -8.52 13.63
CA LYS A 331 2.59 -9.40 14.14
C LYS A 331 1.79 -10.01 12.99
N ALA A 332 0.84 -10.89 13.29
CA ALA A 332 -0.04 -11.56 12.35
C ALA A 332 -1.52 -11.18 12.56
N PRO A 333 -2.01 -10.05 12.00
CA PRO A 333 -3.39 -9.62 12.14
C PRO A 333 -4.37 -10.60 11.48
N ARG A 334 -5.50 -10.85 12.14
CA ARG A 334 -6.61 -11.67 11.65
C ARG A 334 -7.93 -10.93 11.82
N TYR A 335 -8.91 -11.32 11.04
CA TYR A 335 -10.29 -10.82 11.15
C TYR A 335 -11.22 -12.02 11.21
N ASP A 336 -12.03 -12.12 12.29
CA ASP A 336 -12.94 -13.24 12.54
C ASP A 336 -12.23 -14.61 12.63
N ASP A 337 -11.00 -14.61 13.16
CA ASP A 337 -10.05 -15.75 13.10
C ASP A 337 -9.78 -16.26 11.67
N GLU A 338 -9.84 -15.40 10.66
CA GLU A 338 -9.40 -15.72 9.30
C GLU A 338 -8.26 -14.79 8.84
N VAL A 339 -7.43 -15.31 7.93
CA VAL A 339 -6.47 -14.50 7.16
C VAL A 339 -7.26 -13.61 6.20
N TYR A 340 -6.87 -12.35 6.09
CA TYR A 340 -7.51 -11.36 5.21
C TYR A 340 -6.44 -10.52 4.48
N GLU A 341 -6.63 -10.31 3.19
CA GLU A 341 -5.84 -9.37 2.38
C GLU A 341 -6.46 -7.96 2.44
N VAL A 342 -5.61 -6.94 2.42
CA VAL A 342 -6.02 -5.53 2.38
C VAL A 342 -5.36 -4.80 1.21
N GLY A 343 -5.96 -3.71 0.73
CA GLY A 343 -5.38 -2.88 -0.33
C GLY A 343 -6.36 -2.50 -1.43
N PRO A 344 -5.87 -2.02 -2.59
CA PRO A 344 -6.71 -1.57 -3.69
C PRO A 344 -7.73 -2.63 -4.13
N LEU A 345 -7.33 -3.90 -4.24
CA LEU A 345 -8.24 -4.98 -4.61
C LEU A 345 -9.34 -5.19 -3.56
N ALA A 346 -9.00 -5.14 -2.27
CA ALA A 346 -9.97 -5.24 -1.18
C ALA A 346 -10.99 -4.10 -1.20
N ARG A 347 -10.54 -2.87 -1.47
CA ARG A 347 -11.42 -1.71 -1.67
C ARG A 347 -12.35 -1.90 -2.85
N MET A 348 -11.83 -2.30 -4.01
CA MET A 348 -12.63 -2.45 -5.23
C MET A 348 -13.67 -3.57 -5.11
N LEU A 349 -13.30 -4.73 -4.55
CA LEU A 349 -14.24 -5.82 -4.26
C LEU A 349 -15.37 -5.38 -3.32
N ASN A 350 -15.04 -4.68 -2.23
CA ASN A 350 -16.07 -4.19 -1.30
C ASN A 350 -16.91 -3.03 -1.87
N THR A 351 -16.39 -2.26 -2.84
CA THR A 351 -17.06 -1.08 -3.40
C THR A 351 -17.95 -1.38 -4.60
N GLN A 352 -17.41 -2.15 -5.55
CA GLN A 352 -17.98 -2.44 -6.88
C GLN A 352 -18.31 -3.94 -7.09
N GLY A 353 -17.79 -4.84 -6.25
CA GLY A 353 -17.93 -6.29 -6.46
C GLY A 353 -16.93 -6.84 -7.47
N LEU A 354 -17.35 -7.76 -8.33
CA LEU A 354 -16.50 -8.41 -9.34
C LEU A 354 -16.44 -7.68 -10.68
N GLU A 355 -17.40 -6.80 -10.96
CA GLU A 355 -17.53 -6.05 -12.21
C GLU A 355 -17.39 -4.56 -11.92
N TRP A 356 -16.32 -3.94 -12.43
CA TRP A 356 -15.97 -2.56 -12.12
C TRP A 356 -16.27 -1.65 -13.32
N ARG A 357 -16.79 -0.46 -13.03
CA ARG A 357 -17.02 0.61 -14.00
C ARG A 357 -16.68 1.95 -13.34
N ILE A 358 -15.68 2.64 -13.86
CA ILE A 358 -15.23 3.95 -13.35
C ILE A 358 -15.23 4.95 -14.51
N PRO A 359 -16.04 6.03 -14.47
CA PRO A 359 -16.13 6.99 -15.57
C PRO A 359 -14.86 7.83 -15.71
N ARG A 360 -14.55 8.24 -16.94
CA ARG A 360 -13.45 9.16 -17.26
C ARG A 360 -14.01 10.42 -17.90
N ILE A 361 -14.70 11.21 -17.09
CA ILE A 361 -15.31 12.48 -17.51
C ILE A 361 -14.41 13.62 -17.06
N HIS A 362 -13.98 14.47 -17.99
CA HIS A 362 -13.09 15.58 -17.72
C HIS A 362 -13.76 16.56 -16.72
N PRO A 363 -13.12 16.88 -15.57
CA PRO A 363 -13.78 17.55 -14.45
C PRO A 363 -14.23 19.00 -14.73
N LEU A 364 -13.57 19.71 -15.67
CA LEU A 364 -14.00 21.05 -16.11
C LEU A 364 -14.81 21.12 -17.41
N THR A 365 -14.42 20.40 -18.48
CA THR A 365 -15.11 20.49 -19.78
C THR A 365 -16.35 19.61 -19.88
N GLY A 366 -16.45 18.55 -19.04
CA GLY A 366 -17.49 17.52 -19.15
C GLY A 366 -17.31 16.57 -20.35
N GLU A 367 -16.15 16.58 -21.01
CA GLU A 367 -15.84 15.64 -22.09
C GLU A 367 -15.75 14.20 -21.54
N ASP A 368 -16.42 13.26 -22.21
CA ASP A 368 -16.52 11.86 -21.79
C ASP A 368 -15.58 10.97 -22.63
N TYR A 369 -14.53 10.44 -22.00
CA TYR A 369 -13.59 9.49 -22.61
C TYR A 369 -14.00 8.02 -22.38
N GLY A 370 -15.22 7.77 -21.90
CA GLY A 370 -15.77 6.45 -21.62
C GLY A 370 -15.22 5.80 -20.36
N ASP A 371 -15.92 4.78 -19.89
CA ASP A 371 -15.60 4.10 -18.65
C ASP A 371 -14.33 3.23 -18.73
N PHE A 372 -13.54 3.25 -17.67
CA PHE A 372 -12.64 2.15 -17.35
C PHE A 372 -13.46 0.97 -16.81
N VAL A 373 -13.43 -0.17 -17.52
CA VAL A 373 -14.22 -1.36 -17.20
C VAL A 373 -13.31 -2.55 -16.96
N TYR A 374 -13.55 -3.29 -15.88
CA TYR A 374 -12.80 -4.51 -15.57
C TYR A 374 -13.64 -5.56 -14.84
N SER A 375 -13.58 -6.80 -15.32
CA SER A 375 -14.10 -7.98 -14.63
C SER A 375 -12.95 -8.70 -13.95
N VAL A 376 -13.02 -8.88 -12.63
CA VAL A 376 -12.03 -9.59 -11.80
C VAL A 376 -11.72 -10.97 -12.40
N LYS A 377 -10.43 -11.26 -12.64
CA LYS A 377 -9.99 -12.50 -13.30
C LYS A 377 -9.75 -13.63 -12.33
N ASN A 378 -9.42 -13.32 -11.07
CA ASN A 378 -9.23 -14.31 -10.03
C ASN A 378 -9.90 -13.85 -8.72
N THR A 379 -10.93 -14.57 -8.28
CA THR A 379 -11.68 -14.29 -7.04
C THR A 379 -10.83 -14.44 -5.77
N LYS A 380 -9.64 -15.03 -5.87
CA LYS A 380 -8.63 -15.10 -4.80
C LYS A 380 -7.55 -14.02 -4.90
N GLY A 381 -7.66 -13.12 -5.88
CA GLY A 381 -6.87 -11.91 -6.03
C GLY A 381 -5.50 -12.13 -6.63
N SER A 382 -5.37 -12.00 -7.94
CA SER A 382 -4.12 -12.21 -8.65
C SER A 382 -3.20 -10.98 -8.68
N VAL A 383 -1.98 -11.14 -9.23
CA VAL A 383 -1.10 -10.01 -9.57
C VAL A 383 -1.82 -9.00 -10.48
N LEU A 384 -2.53 -9.48 -11.51
CA LEU A 384 -3.26 -8.61 -12.43
C LEU A 384 -4.35 -7.82 -11.70
N ASP A 385 -5.19 -8.52 -10.91
CA ASP A 385 -6.31 -7.88 -10.20
C ASP A 385 -5.83 -6.79 -9.24
N ARG A 386 -4.70 -6.99 -8.53
CA ARG A 386 -4.13 -5.96 -7.64
C ARG A 386 -3.58 -4.75 -8.39
N VAL A 387 -2.95 -4.94 -9.55
CA VAL A 387 -2.41 -3.84 -10.37
C VAL A 387 -3.56 -3.01 -10.94
N VAL A 388 -4.56 -3.67 -11.53
CA VAL A 388 -5.75 -3.03 -12.09
C VAL A 388 -6.57 -2.31 -11.02
N ALA A 389 -6.75 -2.91 -9.84
CA ALA A 389 -7.47 -2.29 -8.73
C ALA A 389 -6.82 -0.99 -8.21
N ARG A 390 -5.48 -0.89 -8.31
CA ARG A 390 -4.73 0.32 -7.95
C ARG A 390 -5.00 1.45 -8.94
N ALA A 391 -5.00 1.16 -10.24
CA ALA A 391 -5.40 2.11 -11.26
C ALA A 391 -6.88 2.55 -11.13
N ALA A 392 -7.79 1.61 -10.85
CA ALA A 392 -9.19 1.90 -10.56
C ALA A 392 -9.35 2.82 -9.34
N THR A 393 -8.63 2.55 -8.24
CA THR A 393 -8.65 3.39 -7.04
C THR A 393 -8.09 4.79 -7.34
N ALA A 394 -7.02 4.90 -8.13
CA ALA A 394 -6.47 6.18 -8.55
C ALA A 394 -7.48 7.00 -9.38
N MET A 395 -8.17 6.36 -10.33
CA MET A 395 -9.22 7.01 -11.13
C MET A 395 -10.40 7.49 -10.28
N ILE A 396 -10.83 6.71 -9.28
CA ILE A 396 -11.86 7.15 -8.31
C ILE A 396 -11.41 8.39 -7.54
N CYS A 397 -10.16 8.40 -7.04
CA CYS A 397 -9.60 9.56 -6.32
C CYS A 397 -9.43 10.78 -7.24
N ALA A 398 -9.02 10.57 -8.49
CA ALA A 398 -8.90 11.60 -9.52
C ALA A 398 -10.23 12.29 -9.80
N ASN A 399 -11.33 11.55 -9.85
CA ASN A 399 -12.66 12.13 -10.02
C ASN A 399 -13.16 12.83 -8.73
N ALA A 400 -13.08 12.15 -7.58
CA ALA A 400 -13.67 12.61 -6.33
C ALA A 400 -13.07 13.93 -5.83
N VAL A 401 -11.77 14.16 -6.04
CA VAL A 401 -11.08 15.36 -5.54
C VAL A 401 -11.62 16.68 -6.12
N PHE A 402 -12.12 16.69 -7.36
CA PHE A 402 -12.69 17.89 -7.97
C PHE A 402 -14.07 18.23 -7.40
N GLU A 403 -14.90 17.23 -7.09
CA GLU A 403 -16.18 17.47 -6.42
C GLU A 403 -15.96 17.98 -4.99
N PHE A 404 -14.97 17.45 -4.24
CA PHE A 404 -14.62 17.99 -2.93
C PHE A 404 -14.09 19.44 -3.00
N LEU A 405 -13.24 19.76 -3.98
CA LEU A 405 -12.74 21.11 -4.20
C LEU A 405 -13.87 22.10 -4.53
N LYS A 406 -14.83 21.67 -5.36
CA LYS A 406 -16.02 22.42 -5.75
C LYS A 406 -16.98 22.64 -4.58
N GLU A 407 -17.20 21.64 -3.73
CA GLU A 407 -17.98 21.78 -2.49
C GLU A 407 -17.31 22.76 -1.52
N LEU A 408 -15.98 22.66 -1.37
CA LEU A 408 -15.19 23.53 -0.47
C LEU A 408 -15.25 25.02 -0.87
N ILE A 409 -15.53 25.37 -2.13
CA ILE A 409 -15.79 26.76 -2.56
C ILE A 409 -16.95 27.37 -1.75
N GLY A 410 -18.03 26.60 -1.52
CA GLY A 410 -19.18 27.03 -0.73
C GLY A 410 -18.86 27.21 0.76
N MET A 411 -17.75 26.63 1.23
CA MET A 411 -17.35 26.60 2.65
C MET A 411 -16.10 27.44 2.96
N VAL A 412 -15.64 28.31 2.05
CA VAL A 412 -14.42 29.13 2.24
C VAL A 412 -14.47 30.01 3.50
N ASN A 413 -15.66 30.43 3.95
CA ASN A 413 -15.86 31.24 5.16
C ASN A 413 -16.31 30.39 6.39
N SER A 414 -16.29 29.06 6.28
CA SER A 414 -16.70 28.15 7.36
C SER A 414 -15.53 27.87 8.31
N GLY A 415 -15.83 27.57 9.57
CA GLY A 415 -14.83 27.13 10.53
C GLY A 415 -14.21 25.78 10.13
N VAL A 416 -12.88 25.67 10.19
CA VAL A 416 -12.12 24.43 9.87
C VAL A 416 -11.74 23.61 11.10
N SER A 417 -12.13 24.03 12.30
CA SER A 417 -11.98 23.21 13.49
C SER A 417 -12.98 23.60 14.58
N ASN A 418 -13.48 22.59 15.29
CA ASN A 418 -14.27 22.75 16.52
C ASN A 418 -13.36 22.84 17.76
N MET A 419 -12.28 23.62 17.64
CA MET A 419 -11.18 23.83 18.60
C MET A 419 -11.57 24.52 19.93
N ASN A 420 -12.86 24.60 20.28
CA ASN A 420 -13.33 25.25 21.51
C ASN A 420 -12.95 24.45 22.77
N SER A 421 -11.69 24.61 23.18
CA SER A 421 -11.15 24.36 24.51
C SER A 421 -11.48 22.98 25.12
N LYS A 422 -11.43 21.90 24.34
CA LYS A 422 -11.37 20.56 24.93
C LYS A 422 -9.94 20.32 25.45
N PRO A 423 -9.70 20.26 26.78
CA PRO A 423 -8.43 19.79 27.28
C PRO A 423 -8.26 18.31 26.88
N VAL A 424 -7.02 17.82 26.94
CA VAL A 424 -6.78 16.36 26.89
C VAL A 424 -7.68 15.71 27.98
N PRO A 425 -8.46 14.67 27.65
CA PRO A 425 -9.29 14.01 28.66
C PRO A 425 -8.40 13.34 29.71
N LYS A 426 -8.88 13.26 30.95
CA LYS A 426 -8.12 12.59 32.02
C LYS A 426 -7.99 11.09 31.71
N GLU A 427 -9.13 10.46 31.43
CA GLU A 427 -9.27 9.07 31.00
C GLU A 427 -10.10 9.06 29.71
N ALA A 428 -9.66 8.32 28.69
CA ALA A 428 -10.42 8.09 27.45
C ALA A 428 -9.88 6.88 26.69
N GLN A 429 -10.64 6.38 25.72
CA GLN A 429 -10.15 5.48 24.68
C GLN A 429 -10.69 5.96 23.33
N GLY A 430 -9.98 5.66 22.26
CA GLY A 430 -10.43 5.97 20.91
C GLY A 430 -9.73 5.14 19.84
N ARG A 431 -10.32 5.12 18.65
CA ARG A 431 -9.80 4.40 17.48
C ARG A 431 -9.96 5.20 16.19
N GLY A 432 -9.06 4.96 15.27
CA GLY A 432 -9.05 5.60 13.96
C GLY A 432 -8.77 4.59 12.88
N LEU A 433 -9.84 4.14 12.22
CA LEU A 433 -9.79 3.22 11.09
C LEU A 433 -9.85 4.03 9.78
N TRP A 434 -8.93 3.80 8.85
CA TRP A 434 -8.86 4.47 7.55
C TRP A 434 -8.28 3.53 6.48
N GLU A 435 -8.38 3.92 5.22
CA GLU A 435 -7.71 3.26 4.10
C GLU A 435 -6.44 4.03 3.71
N ALA A 436 -5.27 3.48 4.00
CA ALA A 436 -4.03 3.91 3.37
C ALA A 436 -3.95 3.35 1.92
N PRO A 437 -3.09 3.87 1.02
CA PRO A 437 -2.95 3.32 -0.34
C PRO A 437 -2.73 1.80 -0.40
N ARG A 438 -2.13 1.24 0.65
CA ARG A 438 -1.81 -0.18 0.78
C ARG A 438 -2.91 -1.01 1.46
N GLY A 439 -3.95 -0.39 2.00
CA GLY A 439 -5.14 -1.03 2.56
C GLY A 439 -5.59 -0.48 3.91
N ALA A 440 -6.34 -1.30 4.63
CA ALA A 440 -6.87 -1.07 5.97
C ALA A 440 -5.77 -0.71 6.99
N LEU A 441 -5.90 0.46 7.61
CA LEU A 441 -5.01 1.02 8.63
C LEU A 441 -5.85 1.39 9.86
N SER A 442 -5.43 0.95 11.05
CA SER A 442 -6.08 1.31 12.31
C SER A 442 -5.09 1.74 13.38
N HIS A 443 -5.39 2.83 14.07
CA HIS A 443 -4.69 3.27 15.28
C HIS A 443 -5.66 3.21 16.46
N TRP A 444 -5.18 2.74 17.61
CA TRP A 444 -5.98 2.52 18.83
C TRP A 444 -5.24 3.16 20.01
N ILE A 445 -5.93 3.99 20.78
CA ILE A 445 -5.34 4.76 21.89
C ILE A 445 -6.16 4.57 23.17
N LYS A 446 -5.47 4.43 24.31
CA LYS A 446 -6.04 4.68 25.64
C LYS A 446 -5.25 5.81 26.30
N ILE A 447 -5.97 6.71 26.96
CA ILE A 447 -5.45 7.88 27.67
C ILE A 447 -5.75 7.67 29.15
N SER A 448 -4.75 7.88 30.01
CA SER A 448 -4.89 7.86 31.47
C SER A 448 -3.98 8.92 32.10
N ASP A 449 -4.46 9.58 33.15
CA ASP A 449 -3.84 10.78 33.75
C ASP A 449 -3.30 11.78 32.70
N TYR A 450 -4.15 12.12 31.72
CA TYR A 450 -3.86 13.07 30.63
C TYR A 450 -2.73 12.66 29.68
N LYS A 451 -2.29 11.41 29.70
CA LYS A 451 -1.19 10.88 28.87
C LYS A 451 -1.60 9.62 28.13
N ILE A 452 -0.89 9.31 27.05
CA ILE A 452 -1.03 8.02 26.38
C ILE A 452 -0.64 6.92 27.37
N SER A 453 -1.58 6.04 27.71
CA SER A 453 -1.34 4.82 28.51
C SER A 453 -1.21 3.58 27.63
N HIS A 454 -1.85 3.59 26.46
CA HIS A 454 -1.77 2.55 25.43
C HIS A 454 -1.78 3.17 24.04
N TYR A 455 -1.02 2.60 23.11
CA TYR A 455 -1.11 2.91 21.68
C TYR A 455 -0.77 1.68 20.85
N GLN A 456 -1.67 1.25 19.96
CA GLN A 456 -1.47 0.10 19.07
C GLN A 456 -1.79 0.49 17.63
N ALA A 457 -0.99 0.03 16.66
CA ALA A 457 -1.19 0.35 15.25
C ALA A 457 -1.18 -0.91 14.38
N VAL A 458 -2.34 -1.28 13.82
CA VAL A 458 -2.45 -2.39 12.86
C VAL A 458 -2.52 -1.80 11.45
N VAL A 459 -1.55 -2.12 10.62
CA VAL A 459 -1.21 -1.38 9.40
C VAL A 459 -1.26 -2.30 8.17
N PRO A 460 -1.36 -1.79 6.93
CA PRO A 460 -1.55 -2.67 5.77
C PRO A 460 -0.37 -3.62 5.53
N GLY A 461 0.84 -3.19 5.88
CA GLY A 461 2.04 -4.02 5.88
C GLY A 461 1.95 -5.19 6.87
N THR A 462 1.37 -5.00 8.06
CA THR A 462 1.23 -6.09 9.04
C THR A 462 0.16 -7.09 8.60
N TRP A 463 -0.94 -6.65 7.98
CA TRP A 463 -1.92 -7.55 7.36
C TRP A 463 -1.29 -8.39 6.25
N ASN A 464 -0.81 -7.74 5.18
CA ASN A 464 -0.40 -8.43 3.94
C ASN A 464 0.91 -9.21 4.08
N TRP A 465 1.82 -8.79 4.96
CA TRP A 465 3.12 -9.43 5.21
C TRP A 465 3.22 -10.03 6.61
N SER A 466 2.06 -10.35 7.20
CA SER A 466 1.97 -11.16 8.42
C SER A 466 2.75 -12.47 8.26
N PRO A 467 3.45 -12.93 9.33
CA PRO A 467 3.91 -14.30 9.38
C PRO A 467 2.70 -15.24 9.59
N ARG A 468 2.99 -16.52 9.73
CA ARG A 468 2.00 -17.51 10.16
C ARG A 468 1.41 -17.16 11.53
N ASP A 469 0.16 -17.56 11.73
CA ASP A 469 -0.55 -17.39 13.00
C ASP A 469 -0.38 -18.60 13.93
N SER A 470 -1.09 -18.58 15.06
CA SER A 470 -1.19 -19.69 16.02
C SER A 470 -1.52 -21.04 15.37
N GLN A 471 -2.32 -21.02 14.29
CA GLN A 471 -2.80 -22.17 13.51
C GLN A 471 -1.90 -22.52 12.30
N ASP A 472 -0.71 -21.95 12.21
CA ASP A 472 0.27 -22.17 11.12
C ASP A 472 -0.19 -21.69 9.73
N ARG A 473 -1.28 -20.90 9.66
CA ARG A 473 -1.85 -20.40 8.40
C ARG A 473 -1.03 -19.21 7.89
N PRO A 474 -0.56 -19.24 6.62
CA PRO A 474 0.28 -18.19 6.04
C PRO A 474 -0.45 -16.85 5.94
N GLY A 475 0.28 -15.74 6.07
CA GLY A 475 -0.23 -14.42 5.71
C GLY A 475 -0.47 -14.27 4.19
N PRO A 476 -1.18 -13.22 3.73
CA PRO A 476 -1.56 -13.03 2.33
C PRO A 476 -0.39 -13.10 1.34
N GLY A 477 0.74 -12.45 1.66
CA GLY A 477 1.95 -12.46 0.83
C GLY A 477 2.61 -13.83 0.73
N GLU A 478 2.69 -14.59 1.83
CA GLU A 478 3.20 -15.98 1.79
C GLU A 478 2.28 -16.88 0.98
N ALA A 479 0.96 -16.79 1.21
CA ALA A 479 -0.06 -17.54 0.48
C ALA A 479 -0.02 -17.27 -1.04
N ALA A 480 0.09 -16.00 -1.41
CA ALA A 480 0.20 -15.56 -2.80
C ALA A 480 1.46 -16.09 -3.49
N ILE A 481 2.62 -16.07 -2.82
CA ILE A 481 3.87 -16.58 -3.41
C ILE A 481 3.81 -18.11 -3.57
N GLN A 482 3.22 -18.84 -2.62
CA GLN A 482 3.11 -20.31 -2.67
C GLN A 482 1.77 -20.81 -3.27
N CYS A 483 1.14 -20.05 -4.17
CA CYS A 483 -0.19 -20.36 -4.74
C CYS A 483 -0.22 -21.58 -5.71
N GLY A 484 0.86 -22.37 -5.78
CA GLY A 484 0.99 -23.57 -6.62
C GLY A 484 1.36 -23.32 -8.09
N THR A 485 1.16 -22.10 -8.58
CA THR A 485 1.42 -21.70 -9.98
C THR A 485 2.59 -20.72 -10.15
N THR A 486 3.22 -20.28 -9.05
CA THR A 486 4.41 -19.42 -9.07
C THR A 486 5.63 -20.19 -9.60
N TRP A 487 5.79 -20.16 -10.92
CA TRP A 487 6.95 -20.69 -11.63
C TRP A 487 8.23 -19.93 -11.26
N ILE A 488 9.35 -20.63 -11.28
CA ILE A 488 10.70 -20.16 -11.00
C ILE A 488 11.59 -20.54 -12.19
N PRO A 489 11.71 -19.67 -13.21
CA PRO A 489 12.52 -19.94 -14.38
C PRO A 489 14.01 -20.10 -14.04
N THR A 490 14.74 -20.88 -14.85
CA THR A 490 16.22 -20.85 -14.87
C THR A 490 16.78 -19.79 -15.83
N LEU A 491 15.91 -19.20 -16.67
CA LEU A 491 16.23 -18.12 -17.61
C LEU A 491 16.38 -16.77 -16.92
N ASN A 492 17.33 -15.94 -17.34
CA ASN A 492 17.46 -14.56 -16.87
C ASN A 492 16.42 -13.62 -17.52
N VAL A 493 16.33 -12.38 -17.03
CA VAL A 493 15.33 -11.40 -17.49
C VAL A 493 15.41 -11.14 -19.02
N PRO A 494 16.58 -10.88 -19.64
CA PRO A 494 16.70 -10.82 -21.10
C PRO A 494 16.22 -12.07 -21.86
N GLN A 495 16.52 -13.27 -21.36
CA GLN A 495 16.08 -14.52 -21.99
C GLN A 495 14.56 -14.68 -21.93
N ILE A 496 13.93 -14.34 -20.80
CA ILE A 496 12.46 -14.32 -20.67
C ILE A 496 11.85 -13.30 -21.64
N ALA A 497 12.44 -12.09 -21.72
CA ALA A 497 11.98 -11.05 -22.64
C ALA A 497 12.04 -11.50 -24.11
N ASN A 498 13.11 -12.17 -24.53
CA ASN A 498 13.25 -12.75 -25.88
C ASN A 498 12.30 -13.94 -26.13
N ALA A 499 11.97 -14.73 -25.11
CA ALA A 499 10.98 -15.81 -25.22
C ALA A 499 9.55 -15.27 -25.43
N LEU A 500 9.23 -14.13 -24.80
CA LEU A 500 7.95 -13.44 -25.01
C LEU A 500 7.89 -12.73 -26.37
N TYR A 501 8.93 -11.96 -26.68
CA TYR A 501 9.05 -11.09 -27.86
C TYR A 501 10.47 -11.19 -28.46
N PRO A 502 10.66 -11.90 -29.59
CA PRO A 502 11.98 -12.05 -30.22
C PRO A 502 12.66 -10.71 -30.53
N GLY A 503 13.92 -10.55 -30.10
CA GLY A 503 14.72 -9.33 -30.23
C GLY A 503 14.54 -8.32 -29.08
N TRP A 504 13.47 -8.43 -28.27
CA TRP A 504 13.25 -7.53 -27.14
C TRP A 504 14.27 -7.74 -26.02
N GLY A 505 14.65 -9.00 -25.77
CA GLY A 505 15.67 -9.36 -24.79
C GLY A 505 17.04 -8.77 -25.10
N ASP A 506 17.37 -8.54 -26.37
CA ASP A 506 18.64 -7.95 -26.76
C ASP A 506 18.67 -6.45 -26.41
N ILE A 507 17.54 -5.75 -26.61
CA ILE A 507 17.36 -4.35 -26.19
C ILE A 507 17.40 -4.25 -24.65
N VAL A 508 16.72 -5.15 -23.94
CA VAL A 508 16.75 -5.22 -22.47
C VAL A 508 18.16 -5.53 -21.95
N ALA A 509 18.91 -6.44 -22.59
CA ALA A 509 20.28 -6.76 -22.19
C ALA A 509 21.25 -5.58 -22.37
N ASP A 510 21.17 -4.89 -23.51
CA ASP A 510 21.98 -3.68 -23.78
C ASP A 510 21.66 -2.57 -22.77
N ALA A 511 20.37 -2.28 -22.55
CA ALA A 511 19.89 -1.34 -21.54
C ALA A 511 20.42 -1.64 -20.11
N LEU A 512 20.24 -2.88 -19.65
CA LEU A 512 20.68 -3.30 -18.32
C LEU A 512 22.21 -3.24 -18.19
N THR A 513 22.95 -3.66 -19.21
CA THR A 513 24.42 -3.65 -19.22
C THR A 513 24.98 -2.22 -19.19
N LYS A 514 24.35 -1.28 -19.92
CA LYS A 514 24.69 0.16 -19.89
C LYS A 514 24.49 0.78 -18.50
N LEU A 515 23.43 0.40 -17.77
CA LEU A 515 23.22 0.83 -16.39
C LEU A 515 24.25 0.22 -15.44
N ASN A 516 24.41 -1.11 -15.48
CA ASN A 516 25.41 -1.84 -14.70
C ASN A 516 25.65 -3.23 -15.29
N PRO A 517 26.89 -3.63 -15.62
CA PRO A 517 27.18 -4.97 -16.13
C PRO A 517 26.70 -6.13 -15.23
N LYS A 518 26.50 -5.90 -13.92
CA LYS A 518 25.93 -6.90 -13.01
C LYS A 518 24.46 -7.22 -13.28
N PHE A 519 23.71 -6.31 -13.93
CA PHE A 519 22.30 -6.51 -14.24
C PHE A 519 22.05 -7.48 -15.41
N ALA A 520 23.08 -8.00 -16.07
CA ALA A 520 22.94 -9.16 -16.96
C ALA A 520 22.35 -10.40 -16.25
N ASN A 521 22.55 -10.50 -14.92
CA ASN A 521 21.98 -11.53 -14.06
C ASN A 521 20.91 -10.95 -13.10
N LEU A 522 20.15 -9.94 -13.55
CA LEU A 522 19.08 -9.32 -12.76
C LEU A 522 18.10 -10.39 -12.24
N ASN A 523 17.81 -10.34 -10.94
CA ASN A 523 16.92 -11.27 -10.21
C ASN A 523 17.36 -12.76 -10.23
N MET A 524 18.60 -13.08 -10.64
CA MET A 524 19.14 -14.44 -10.54
C MET A 524 19.70 -14.68 -9.13
N GLU A 525 19.13 -15.66 -8.44
CA GLU A 525 19.53 -16.07 -7.10
C GLU A 525 20.17 -17.46 -7.10
N LYS A 526 20.98 -17.73 -6.07
CA LYS A 526 21.52 -19.06 -5.79
C LYS A 526 20.57 -19.86 -4.92
N THR A 527 20.36 -21.13 -5.27
CA THR A 527 19.81 -22.11 -4.33
C THR A 527 20.87 -22.58 -3.34
N GLU A 528 20.45 -23.20 -2.23
CA GLU A 528 21.33 -23.94 -1.30
C GLU A 528 22.12 -25.08 -1.97
N ALA A 529 21.76 -25.47 -3.21
CA ALA A 529 22.46 -26.44 -4.05
C ALA A 529 23.33 -25.78 -5.15
N GLU A 530 23.58 -24.47 -5.07
CA GLU A 530 24.35 -23.66 -6.03
C GLU A 530 23.75 -23.54 -7.46
N GLU A 531 22.52 -24.01 -7.68
CA GLU A 531 21.77 -23.76 -8.93
C GLU A 531 21.35 -22.29 -9.04
N GLN A 532 21.27 -21.77 -10.28
CA GLN A 532 20.78 -20.42 -10.57
C GLN A 532 19.27 -20.44 -10.87
N VAL A 533 18.50 -19.61 -10.19
CA VAL A 533 17.04 -19.50 -10.34
C VAL A 533 16.59 -18.03 -10.40
N ASN A 534 15.56 -17.74 -11.19
CA ASN A 534 15.08 -16.37 -11.38
C ASN A 534 13.92 -16.03 -10.43
N ALA A 535 14.15 -15.09 -9.52
CA ALA A 535 13.17 -14.64 -8.53
C ALA A 535 12.17 -13.58 -9.05
N THR A 536 12.16 -13.27 -10.35
CA THR A 536 11.31 -12.20 -10.92
C THR A 536 9.82 -12.39 -10.64
N LEU A 537 9.26 -13.61 -10.75
CA LEU A 537 7.83 -13.84 -10.49
C LEU A 537 7.47 -13.67 -8.99
N PRO A 538 8.19 -14.26 -8.02
CA PRO A 538 8.03 -13.92 -6.60
C PRO A 538 8.15 -12.41 -6.33
N LEU A 539 9.13 -11.73 -6.92
CA LEU A 539 9.33 -10.29 -6.75
C LEU A 539 8.18 -9.46 -7.34
N LEU A 540 7.60 -9.89 -8.47
CA LEU A 540 6.42 -9.29 -9.07
C LEU A 540 5.18 -9.48 -8.17
N ILE A 541 5.00 -10.67 -7.61
CA ILE A 541 3.95 -10.95 -6.63
C ILE A 541 4.10 -10.02 -5.42
N VAL A 542 5.30 -9.97 -4.82
CA VAL A 542 5.60 -9.06 -3.70
C VAL A 542 5.24 -7.62 -4.03
N ARG A 543 5.68 -7.10 -5.18
CA ARG A 543 5.39 -5.71 -5.56
C ARG A 543 3.93 -5.47 -5.90
N SER A 544 3.13 -6.47 -6.29
CA SER A 544 1.68 -6.27 -6.54
C SER A 544 0.91 -5.80 -5.29
N PHE A 545 1.34 -6.21 -4.11
CA PHE A 545 0.83 -5.76 -2.81
C PHE A 545 1.28 -4.34 -2.42
N ASP A 546 2.27 -3.77 -3.10
CA ASP A 546 2.91 -2.49 -2.73
C ASP A 546 3.36 -2.44 -1.25
N PRO A 547 4.36 -3.22 -0.85
CA PRO A 547 4.73 -3.33 0.55
C PRO A 547 5.43 -2.05 1.09
N CYS A 548 4.84 -1.43 2.12
CA CYS A 548 5.56 -0.58 3.07
C CYS A 548 5.74 -1.36 4.38
N LEU A 549 6.98 -1.75 4.67
CA LEU A 549 7.35 -2.47 5.89
C LEU A 549 7.87 -1.52 6.96
N ALA A 550 8.27 -0.28 6.64
CA ALA A 550 8.33 0.74 7.68
C ALA A 550 6.94 1.26 8.09
N CYS A 551 5.84 0.69 7.61
CA CYS A 551 4.58 0.71 8.36
C CYS A 551 4.64 -0.20 9.59
N GLY A 552 5.25 -1.38 9.45
CA GLY A 552 5.28 -2.42 10.46
C GLY A 552 6.70 -2.69 10.94
N VAL A 553 7.11 -1.99 12.01
CA VAL A 553 8.20 -2.38 12.93
C VAL A 553 9.63 -1.97 12.41
N HIS A 554 10.54 -1.38 13.26
CA HIS A 554 11.82 -0.65 12.87
C HIS A 554 13.07 -0.34 13.81
N VAL A 555 14.06 -1.22 14.00
CA VAL A 555 15.41 -0.95 14.61
C VAL A 555 16.41 -1.72 13.79
N ILE A 556 17.49 -1.03 13.45
CA ILE A 556 18.73 -1.63 13.01
C ILE A 556 19.50 -1.96 14.28
N THR A 557 19.66 -3.25 14.60
CA THR A 557 20.63 -3.66 15.62
C THR A 557 22.02 -3.42 15.01
N PRO A 558 22.80 -2.43 15.49
CA PRO A 558 24.13 -2.21 14.95
C PRO A 558 25.02 -3.42 15.27
N LYS A 559 25.94 -3.79 14.36
CA LYS A 559 26.96 -4.84 14.61
C LYS A 559 27.97 -4.47 15.71
N HIS A 560 27.82 -3.32 16.36
CA HIS A 560 28.75 -2.73 17.32
C HIS A 560 28.00 -2.14 18.51
N LYS A 561 28.71 -1.86 19.61
CA LYS A 561 28.13 -1.43 20.89
C LYS A 561 27.19 -0.24 20.74
N THR A 562 25.93 -0.43 21.15
CA THR A 562 24.99 0.66 21.41
C THR A 562 25.48 1.51 22.59
N HIS A 563 25.53 2.83 22.42
CA HIS A 563 25.85 3.75 23.50
C HIS A 563 24.57 4.35 24.09
N THR A 564 24.28 4.04 25.35
CA THR A 564 23.20 4.68 26.10
C THR A 564 23.69 6.02 26.62
N PHE A 565 23.04 7.12 26.22
CA PHE A 565 23.28 8.44 26.77
C PHE A 565 22.11 8.83 27.68
N GLU A 566 22.39 9.05 28.96
CA GLU A 566 21.41 9.60 29.90
C GLU A 566 21.34 11.11 29.72
N VAL A 567 20.22 11.61 29.16
CA VAL A 567 19.97 13.05 29.03
C VAL A 567 19.50 13.60 30.38
N SER A 568 20.45 13.81 31.28
CA SER A 568 20.20 14.50 32.54
C SER A 568 19.79 15.95 32.27
N ARG A 569 18.73 16.41 32.97
CA ARG A 569 18.04 17.68 32.71
C ARG A 569 18.98 18.89 32.68
N GLY A 570 19.12 19.50 31.50
CA GLY A 570 19.59 20.87 31.34
C GLY A 570 18.42 21.83 31.16
N LEU A 571 17.94 22.45 32.25
CA LEU A 571 17.19 23.70 32.14
C LEU A 571 18.19 24.80 31.76
N SER A 572 18.24 25.19 30.48
CA SER A 572 18.87 26.44 30.07
C SER A 572 17.81 27.37 29.49
N SER A 573 17.34 28.26 30.36
CA SER A 573 16.74 29.53 29.98
C SER A 573 17.58 30.22 28.90
N PHE A 574 16.95 30.57 27.78
CA PHE A 574 17.40 31.67 26.95
C PHE A 574 16.34 32.76 26.98
N ILE A 575 16.84 33.99 27.02
CA ILE A 575 16.15 35.26 27.25
C ILE A 575 15.37 35.67 26.01
#